data_AF-A0A1S8ADS6-F1
#
_entry.id   AF-A0A1S8ADS6-F1
#
_cell.length_a   1.000
_cell.length_b   1.000
_cell.length_c   1.000
_cell.angle_alpha   90.00
_cell.angle_beta   90.00
_cell.angle_gamma   90.00
#
_symmetry.space_group_name_H-M   'P 1'
#
loop_
_entity.id
_entity.type
_entity.pdbx_description
1 polymer ?
#
loop_
_entity_poly.entity_id
_entity_poly.type
_entity_poly.pdbx_seq_one_letter_code
_entity_poly.pdbx_strand_id
1 'polypeptide(L)'
;MRTHKSSLHGHNSRRPTLLHLVCVAAIFGFLVFALQSIFLTGNRISDLYREEVRTLSGFQLNVQQCVANRGLGLTAKIIDHCKLVLKFPEGTNSTWYNEQFKIYEPLEYTYDVCEAILLWEQYRNMTTVLTREYLDARPDGWLEYAAKRIAQL
;
A
#
# COMPACT_ATOMS: atom_id res chain seq x y z
N MET A 1 -40.26 -6.64 -88.65
CA MET A 1 -40.85 -5.81 -87.57
C MET A 1 -40.41 -6.42 -86.24
N ARG A 2 -39.70 -5.62 -85.41
CA ARG A 2 -39.40 -5.79 -83.96
C ARG A 2 -38.57 -6.99 -83.51
N THR A 3 -37.55 -6.88 -82.66
CA THR A 3 -36.63 -5.81 -82.21
C THR A 3 -35.65 -6.57 -81.32
N HIS A 4 -34.35 -6.57 -81.65
CA HIS A 4 -33.32 -7.01 -80.72
C HIS A 4 -33.26 -6.02 -79.56
N LYS A 5 -33.39 -6.50 -78.32
CA LYS A 5 -33.07 -5.70 -77.12
C LYS A 5 -32.11 -6.49 -76.25
N SER A 6 -30.82 -6.18 -76.43
CA SER A 6 -29.78 -6.39 -75.45
C SER A 6 -30.07 -5.55 -74.20
N SER A 7 -30.03 -6.16 -73.01
CA SER A 7 -29.98 -5.43 -71.74
C SER A 7 -29.06 -6.14 -70.75
N LEU A 8 -27.78 -5.82 -70.90
CA LEU A 8 -26.79 -5.57 -69.86
C LEU A 8 -27.06 -6.22 -68.48
N HIS A 9 -26.32 -7.31 -68.21
CA HIS A 9 -26.14 -7.85 -66.87
C HIS A 9 -25.26 -6.87 -66.06
N GLY A 10 -25.88 -5.92 -65.37
CA GLY A 10 -25.22 -5.03 -64.43
C GLY A 10 -24.91 -5.78 -63.13
N HIS A 11 -23.72 -6.37 -63.04
CA HIS A 11 -23.24 -7.03 -61.82
C HIS A 11 -23.12 -5.99 -60.70
N ASN A 12 -23.95 -6.12 -59.66
CA ASN A 12 -23.95 -5.23 -58.49
C ASN A 12 -22.79 -5.59 -57.54
N SER A 13 -21.56 -5.60 -58.07
CA SER A 13 -20.35 -6.12 -57.42
C SER A 13 -19.70 -5.15 -56.42
N ARG A 14 -20.23 -3.93 -56.26
CA ARG A 14 -19.57 -2.85 -55.48
C ARG A 14 -20.05 -2.78 -54.02
N ARG A 15 -21.22 -3.34 -53.71
CA ARG A 15 -21.79 -3.44 -52.35
C ARG A 15 -21.10 -4.47 -51.43
N PRO A 16 -20.71 -5.69 -51.89
CA PRO A 16 -20.09 -6.67 -51.00
C PRO A 16 -18.68 -6.24 -50.56
N THR A 17 -17.92 -5.57 -51.43
CA THR A 17 -16.56 -5.10 -51.13
C THR A 17 -16.52 -4.06 -50.02
N LEU A 18 -17.50 -3.15 -49.99
CA LEU A 18 -17.61 -2.10 -48.96
C LEU A 18 -17.99 -2.71 -47.60
N LEU A 19 -18.89 -3.70 -47.61
CA LEU A 19 -19.29 -4.43 -46.41
C LEU A 19 -18.14 -5.26 -45.83
N HIS A 20 -17.34 -5.91 -46.69
CA HIS A 20 -16.11 -6.59 -46.27
C HIS A 20 -15.07 -5.62 -45.70
N LEU A 21 -14.89 -4.45 -46.31
CA LEU A 21 -13.98 -3.41 -45.80
C LEU A 21 -14.38 -2.90 -44.41
N VAL A 22 -15.67 -2.64 -44.19
CA VAL A 22 -16.18 -2.24 -42.87
C VAL A 22 -16.01 -3.36 -41.84
N CYS A 23 -16.24 -4.61 -42.24
CA CYS A 23 -16.08 -5.76 -41.36
C CYS A 23 -14.61 -5.97 -40.95
N VAL A 24 -13.67 -5.86 -41.90
CA VAL A 24 -12.23 -5.93 -41.64
C VAL A 24 -11.78 -4.77 -40.76
N ALA A 25 -12.26 -3.55 -41.00
CA ALA A 25 -11.94 -2.40 -40.17
C ALA A 25 -12.47 -2.54 -38.73
N ALA A 26 -13.67 -3.10 -38.56
CA ALA A 26 -14.25 -3.36 -37.24
C ALA A 26 -13.46 -4.44 -36.48
N ILE A 27 -13.09 -5.53 -37.15
CA ILE A 27 -12.28 -6.61 -36.57
C ILE A 27 -10.89 -6.08 -36.18
N PHE A 28 -10.26 -5.31 -37.06
CA PHE A 28 -8.96 -4.71 -36.80
C PHE A 28 -9.03 -3.70 -35.64
N GLY A 29 -10.07 -2.86 -35.60
CA GLY A 29 -10.30 -1.94 -34.48
C GLY A 29 -10.51 -2.67 -33.15
N PHE A 30 -11.28 -3.76 -33.16
CA PHE A 30 -11.49 -4.59 -31.97
C PHE A 30 -10.18 -5.28 -31.52
N LEU A 31 -9.38 -5.76 -32.47
CA LEU A 31 -8.11 -6.41 -32.20
C LEU A 31 -7.09 -5.42 -31.59
N VAL A 32 -6.99 -4.21 -32.15
CA VAL A 32 -6.14 -3.14 -31.59
C VAL A 32 -6.62 -2.74 -30.20
N PHE A 33 -7.93 -2.58 -30.00
CA PHE A 33 -8.50 -2.26 -28.69
C PHE A 33 -8.22 -3.36 -27.65
N ALA A 34 -8.39 -4.64 -28.01
CA ALA A 34 -8.07 -5.78 -27.14
C ALA A 34 -6.58 -5.84 -26.80
N LEU A 35 -5.69 -5.66 -27.78
CA LEU A 35 -4.25 -5.66 -27.57
C LEU A 35 -3.80 -4.50 -26.67
N GLN A 36 -4.34 -3.30 -26.87
CA GLN A 36 -4.07 -2.15 -25.99
C GLN A 36 -4.59 -2.39 -24.57
N SER A 37 -5.76 -3.00 -24.41
CA SER A 37 -6.36 -3.30 -23.10
C SER A 37 -5.52 -4.30 -22.29
N ILE A 38 -4.93 -5.30 -22.96
CA ILE A 38 -4.11 -6.33 -22.32
C ILE A 38 -2.73 -5.78 -21.93
N PHE A 39 -2.09 -4.99 -22.81
CA PHE A 39 -0.72 -4.54 -22.59
C PHE A 39 -0.56 -3.30 -21.72
N LEU A 40 -1.50 -2.35 -21.76
CA LEU A 40 -1.24 -1.00 -21.24
C LEU A 40 -1.63 -0.80 -19.77
N THR A 41 -2.64 -1.53 -19.27
CA THR A 41 -3.23 -1.23 -17.94
C THR A 41 -2.90 -2.27 -16.87
N GLY A 42 -2.87 -3.56 -17.21
CA GLY A 42 -2.63 -4.62 -16.21
C GLY A 42 -1.19 -4.71 -15.72
N ASN A 43 -0.22 -4.67 -16.63
CA ASN A 43 1.18 -4.97 -16.27
C ASN A 43 1.84 -3.87 -15.43
N ARG A 44 1.55 -2.59 -15.73
CA ARG A 44 2.17 -1.46 -15.03
C ARG A 44 1.70 -1.34 -13.58
N ILE A 45 0.41 -1.56 -13.30
CA ILE A 45 -0.12 -1.47 -11.93
C ILE A 45 0.41 -2.62 -11.07
N SER A 46 0.48 -3.84 -11.62
CA SER A 46 1.06 -4.97 -10.91
C SER A 46 2.55 -4.80 -10.63
N ASP A 47 3.30 -4.21 -11.57
CA ASP A 47 4.72 -3.93 -11.39
C ASP A 47 4.95 -2.86 -10.30
N LEU A 48 4.17 -1.77 -10.29
CA LEU A 48 4.23 -0.73 -9.26
C LEU A 48 3.88 -1.28 -7.87
N TYR A 49 2.77 -2.02 -7.75
CA TYR A 49 2.37 -2.65 -6.48
C TYR A 49 3.46 -3.58 -5.95
N ARG A 50 4.10 -4.36 -6.82
CA ARG A 50 5.20 -5.25 -6.44
C ARG A 50 6.43 -4.48 -5.95
N GLU A 51 6.71 -3.32 -6.52
CA GLU A 51 7.83 -2.46 -6.10
C GLU A 51 7.55 -1.78 -4.74
N GLU A 52 6.33 -1.29 -4.53
CA GLU A 52 5.89 -0.73 -3.25
C GLU A 52 5.96 -1.76 -2.12
N VAL A 53 5.46 -2.98 -2.37
CA VAL A 53 5.53 -4.09 -1.41
C VAL A 53 6.97 -4.47 -1.06
N ARG A 54 7.88 -4.48 -2.05
CA ARG A 54 9.32 -4.72 -1.80
C ARG A 54 9.93 -3.62 -0.95
N THR A 55 9.59 -2.36 -1.24
CA THR A 55 10.11 -1.21 -0.50
C THR A 55 9.67 -1.26 0.95
N LEU A 56 8.39 -1.55 1.20
CA LEU A 56 7.85 -1.66 2.55
C LEU A 56 8.44 -2.85 3.32
N SER A 57 8.63 -3.99 2.64
CA SER A 57 9.34 -5.13 3.22
C SER A 57 10.81 -4.80 3.55
N GLY A 58 11.51 -4.07 2.68
CA GLY A 58 12.87 -3.61 2.93
C GLY A 58 12.97 -2.67 4.12
N PHE A 59 12.01 -1.75 4.26
CA PHE A 59 11.91 -0.89 5.43
C PHE A 59 11.73 -1.70 6.73
N GLN A 60 10.83 -2.69 6.74
CA GLN A 60 10.62 -3.56 7.92
C GLN A 60 11.89 -4.31 8.32
N LEU A 61 12.66 -4.80 7.35
CA LEU A 61 13.95 -5.44 7.62
C LEU A 61 14.95 -4.47 8.27
N ASN A 62 15.01 -3.23 7.78
CA ASN A 62 15.87 -2.20 8.38
C ASN A 62 15.43 -1.86 9.81
N VAL A 63 14.12 -1.79 10.07
CA VAL A 63 13.58 -1.60 11.44
C VAL A 63 13.97 -2.77 12.33
N GLN A 64 13.82 -4.00 11.85
CA GLN A 64 14.22 -5.20 12.58
C GLN A 64 15.71 -5.18 12.95
N GLN A 65 16.58 -4.77 12.03
CA GLN A 65 18.01 -4.60 12.29
C GLN A 65 18.28 -3.50 13.33
N CYS A 66 17.54 -2.38 13.29
CA CYS A 66 17.66 -1.32 14.27
C CYS A 66 17.31 -1.83 15.68
N VAL A 67 16.21 -2.59 15.81
CA VAL A 67 15.82 -3.20 17.08
C VAL A 67 16.87 -4.20 17.55
N ALA A 68 17.41 -5.05 16.68
CA ALA A 68 18.46 -5.99 17.06
C ALA A 68 19.74 -5.30 17.55
N ASN A 69 20.13 -4.18 16.92
CA ASN A 69 21.38 -3.49 17.23
C ASN A 69 21.26 -2.49 18.40
N ARG A 70 20.09 -1.87 18.59
CA ARG A 70 19.88 -0.78 19.55
C ARG A 70 18.74 -1.00 20.54
N GLY A 71 17.94 -2.05 20.37
CA GLY A 71 16.76 -2.34 21.17
C GLY A 71 17.06 -2.98 22.53
N LEU A 72 18.28 -2.88 23.05
CA LEU A 72 18.66 -3.34 24.40
C LEU A 72 18.26 -4.80 24.70
N GLY A 73 18.41 -5.70 23.71
CA GLY A 73 18.06 -7.12 23.83
C GLY A 73 16.66 -7.48 23.32
N LEU A 74 15.84 -6.50 22.94
CA LEU A 74 14.60 -6.77 22.23
C LEU A 74 14.84 -7.39 20.86
N THR A 75 13.88 -8.19 20.42
CA THR A 75 13.82 -8.73 19.06
C THR A 75 12.58 -8.23 18.37
N ALA A 76 12.64 -8.03 17.06
CA ALA A 76 11.48 -7.68 16.25
C ALA A 76 11.17 -8.84 15.30
N LYS A 77 9.92 -9.31 15.31
CA LYS A 77 9.41 -10.31 14.39
C LYS A 77 8.45 -9.65 13.41
N ILE A 78 8.81 -9.66 12.13
CA ILE A 78 7.95 -9.13 11.06
C ILE A 78 6.80 -10.12 10.85
N ILE A 79 5.56 -9.63 10.95
CA ILE A 79 4.35 -10.43 10.70
C ILE A 79 3.80 -10.11 9.31
N ASP A 80 3.75 -8.82 8.98
CA ASP A 80 3.23 -8.31 7.72
C ASP A 80 4.02 -7.05 7.32
N HIS A 81 3.74 -6.48 6.15
CA HIS A 81 4.42 -5.32 5.62
C HIS A 81 4.31 -4.07 6.54
N CYS A 82 3.22 -3.93 7.30
CA CYS A 82 3.04 -2.84 8.26
C CYS A 82 3.28 -3.25 9.73
N LYS A 83 3.19 -4.56 10.03
CA LYS A 83 3.09 -5.06 11.42
C LYS A 83 4.33 -5.82 11.83
N LEU A 84 4.89 -5.42 12.96
CA LEU A 84 5.99 -6.09 13.63
C LEU A 84 5.63 -6.35 15.09
N VAL A 85 6.12 -7.46 15.63
CA VAL A 85 5.97 -7.79 17.05
C VAL A 85 7.33 -7.62 17.71
N LEU A 86 7.41 -6.68 18.66
CA LEU A 86 8.55 -6.51 19.54
C LEU A 86 8.45 -7.53 20.66
N LYS A 87 9.50 -8.33 20.86
CA LYS A 87 9.55 -9.40 21.86
C LYS A 87 10.75 -9.24 22.74
N PHE A 88 10.54 -9.45 24.04
CA PHE A 88 11.63 -9.61 24.99
C PHE A 88 12.37 -10.95 24.76
N PRO A 89 13.63 -11.07 25.22
CA PRO A 89 14.36 -12.32 25.17
C PRO A 89 13.60 -13.49 25.81
N GLU A 90 13.79 -14.69 25.26
CA GLU A 90 13.24 -15.90 25.86
C GLU A 90 13.77 -16.09 27.29
N GLY A 91 12.90 -16.48 28.22
CA GLY A 91 13.22 -16.62 29.64
C GLY A 91 13.11 -15.32 30.46
N THR A 92 12.74 -14.20 29.84
CA THR A 92 12.36 -12.99 30.58
C THR A 92 11.05 -13.25 31.33
N ASN A 93 10.97 -12.84 32.60
CA ASN A 93 9.73 -12.86 33.38
C ASN A 93 9.21 -11.44 33.56
N SER A 94 7.91 -11.23 33.38
CA SER A 94 7.25 -9.95 33.66
C SER A 94 7.21 -9.71 35.16
N THR A 95 8.07 -8.82 35.67
CA THR A 95 8.06 -8.42 37.08
C THR A 95 7.08 -7.28 37.36
N TRP A 96 6.65 -6.56 36.32
CA TRP A 96 5.78 -5.41 36.45
C TRP A 96 4.30 -5.82 36.48
N TYR A 97 3.66 -5.60 37.63
CA TYR A 97 2.24 -5.86 37.81
C TYR A 97 1.43 -4.57 37.73
N ASN A 98 0.43 -4.55 36.86
CA ASN A 98 -0.46 -3.41 36.74
C ASN A 98 -1.60 -3.51 37.77
N GLU A 99 -1.60 -2.62 38.76
CA GLU A 99 -2.61 -2.63 39.83
C GLU A 99 -4.04 -2.31 39.34
N GLN A 100 -4.20 -1.56 38.26
CA GLN A 100 -5.49 -1.16 37.71
C GLN A 100 -6.13 -2.30 36.91
N PHE A 101 -5.35 -2.96 36.05
CA PHE A 101 -5.83 -4.02 35.17
C PHE A 101 -5.67 -5.43 35.77
N LYS A 102 -4.99 -5.54 36.92
CA LYS A 102 -4.71 -6.79 37.62
C LYS A 102 -3.98 -7.85 36.78
N ILE A 103 -3.21 -7.40 35.79
CA ILE A 103 -2.41 -8.24 34.89
C ILE A 103 -0.95 -7.83 34.95
N TYR A 104 -0.06 -8.81 34.74
CA TYR A 104 1.34 -8.50 34.47
C TYR A 104 1.49 -7.90 33.08
N GLU A 105 2.46 -7.03 32.95
CA GLU A 105 2.79 -6.42 31.68
C GLU A 105 3.26 -7.48 30.66
N PRO A 106 2.75 -7.47 29.42
CA PRO A 106 3.11 -8.46 28.43
C PRO A 106 4.57 -8.35 28.02
N LEU A 107 5.15 -9.45 27.55
CA LEU A 107 6.52 -9.51 27.02
C LEU A 107 6.55 -9.47 25.48
N GLU A 108 5.40 -9.28 24.86
CA GLU A 108 5.26 -9.14 23.41
C GLU A 108 4.32 -7.98 23.10
N TYR A 109 4.76 -7.09 22.24
CA TYR A 109 4.01 -5.90 21.84
C TYR A 109 3.89 -5.86 20.33
N THR A 110 2.65 -5.73 19.85
CA THR A 110 2.42 -5.53 18.42
C THR A 110 2.58 -4.05 18.11
N TYR A 111 3.36 -3.75 17.08
CA TYR A 111 3.61 -2.41 16.57
C TYR A 111 3.22 -2.36 15.10
N ASP A 112 2.25 -1.51 14.77
CA ASP A 112 1.82 -1.24 13.41
C ASP A 112 2.39 0.11 12.97
N VAL A 113 3.35 0.08 12.05
CA VAL A 113 4.04 1.26 11.52
C VAL A 113 3.06 2.17 10.78
N CYS A 114 2.15 1.56 10.01
CA CYS A 114 1.22 2.28 9.15
C CYS A 114 0.15 2.99 10.00
N GLU A 115 -0.34 2.31 11.03
CA GLU A 115 -1.22 2.91 12.03
C GLU A 115 -0.51 4.03 12.82
N ALA A 116 0.75 3.83 13.21
CA ALA A 116 1.52 4.86 13.90
C ALA A 116 1.68 6.14 13.06
N ILE A 117 1.95 6.01 11.76
CA ILE A 117 2.03 7.15 10.83
C ILE A 117 0.66 7.83 10.70
N LEU A 118 -0.42 7.05 10.54
CA LEU A 118 -1.78 7.59 10.45
C LEU A 118 -2.16 8.39 11.70
N LEU A 119 -1.90 7.83 12.88
CA LEU A 119 -2.16 8.50 14.16
C LEU A 119 -1.29 9.75 14.33
N TRP A 120 -0.04 9.72 13.88
CA TRP A 120 0.85 10.89 13.89
C TRP A 120 0.28 12.03 13.04
N GLU A 121 -0.15 11.74 11.81
CA GLU A 121 -0.80 12.73 10.94
C GLU A 121 -2.12 13.23 11.53
N GLN A 122 -2.95 12.33 12.06
CA GLN A 122 -4.21 12.70 12.70
C GLN A 122 -3.99 13.65 13.88
N TYR A 123 -2.99 13.37 14.71
CA TYR A 123 -2.65 14.22 15.85
C TYR A 123 -2.10 15.59 15.41
N ARG A 124 -1.27 15.61 14.36
CA ARG A 124 -0.72 16.84 13.77
C ARG A 124 -1.79 17.71 13.13
N ASN A 125 -2.80 17.08 12.53
CA ASN A 125 -3.92 17.74 11.89
C ASN A 125 -5.06 18.06 12.87
N MET A 126 -4.96 17.59 14.12
CA MET A 126 -5.93 17.94 15.16
C MET A 126 -5.70 19.40 15.58
N THR A 127 -6.74 20.21 15.49
CA THR A 127 -6.71 21.64 15.83
C THR A 127 -6.94 21.91 17.33
N THR A 128 -7.02 20.87 18.16
CA THR A 128 -7.16 21.04 19.61
C THR A 128 -5.83 21.51 20.21
N VAL A 129 -5.72 22.84 20.27
CA VAL A 129 -4.72 23.66 20.96
C VAL A 129 -4.14 23.03 22.24
N LEU A 130 -4.98 22.36 23.04
CA LEU A 130 -4.62 21.84 24.35
C LEU A 130 -3.51 20.78 24.37
N THR A 131 -3.27 20.02 23.29
CA THR A 131 -2.15 19.07 23.28
C THR A 131 -0.94 19.60 22.57
N ARG A 132 -1.13 20.31 21.45
CA ARG A 132 -0.02 20.89 20.71
C ARG A 132 0.64 22.02 21.49
N GLU A 133 -0.12 23.02 21.94
CA GLU A 133 0.44 24.11 22.75
C GLU A 133 0.97 23.60 24.09
N TYR A 134 0.34 22.58 24.69
CA TYR A 134 0.85 21.99 25.94
C TYR A 134 2.16 21.21 25.77
N LEU A 135 2.35 20.54 24.62
CA LEU A 135 3.60 19.87 24.29
C LEU A 135 4.68 20.85 23.82
N ASP A 136 4.30 21.88 23.05
CA ASP A 136 5.20 22.89 22.49
C ASP A 136 5.61 23.95 23.54
N ALA A 137 4.74 24.28 24.51
CA ALA A 137 5.02 25.25 25.59
C ALA A 137 5.71 24.63 26.81
N ARG A 138 6.01 23.33 26.78
CA ARG A 138 6.72 22.67 27.89
C ARG A 138 8.17 23.17 27.93
N PRO A 139 8.68 23.63 29.09
CA PRO A 139 10.00 24.27 29.19
C PRO A 139 11.18 23.43 28.66
N ASP A 140 11.05 22.10 28.70
CA ASP A 140 12.09 21.14 28.29
C ASP A 140 11.74 20.40 26.97
N GLY A 141 10.63 20.77 26.32
CA GLY A 141 10.05 20.04 25.19
C GLY A 141 9.51 18.65 25.55
N TRP A 142 8.94 17.95 24.57
CA TRP A 142 8.40 16.60 24.79
C TRP A 142 9.49 15.52 24.89
N LEU A 143 10.64 15.74 24.24
CA LEU A 143 11.72 14.76 24.10
C LEU A 143 12.40 14.45 25.46
N GLU A 144 12.71 15.50 26.23
CA GLU A 144 13.31 15.33 27.55
C GLU A 144 12.34 14.74 28.57
N TYR A 145 11.05 15.08 28.50
CA TYR A 145 10.04 14.50 29.38
C TYR A 145 9.88 12.99 29.17
N ALA A 146 9.82 12.55 27.92
CA ALA A 146 9.72 11.13 27.60
C ALA A 146 10.95 10.38 28.14
N ALA A 147 12.14 10.93 27.95
CA ALA A 147 13.37 10.37 28.51
C ALA A 147 13.37 10.34 30.04
N LYS A 148 12.92 11.41 30.72
CA LYS A 148 12.82 11.46 32.21
C LYS A 148 11.82 10.42 32.74
N ARG A 149 10.72 10.13 32.04
CA ARG A 149 9.78 9.05 32.38
C ARG A 149 10.39 7.65 32.21
N ILE A 150 11.23 7.47 31.20
CA ILE A 150 11.90 6.20 30.90
C ILE A 150 13.11 5.97 31.83
N ALA A 151 13.84 7.03 32.17
CA ALA A 151 15.07 7.00 32.98
C ALA A 151 14.84 7.19 34.50
N GLN A 152 13.60 7.31 34.95
CA GLN A 152 13.24 7.27 36.38
C GLN A 152 13.00 5.84 36.90
N LEU A 153 13.42 4.84 36.14
CA LEU A 153 13.61 3.44 36.56
C LEU A 153 15.11 3.19 36.82
#